data_AF-A0A9F3QUX8-F1
#
_entry.id   AF-A0A9F3QUX8-F1
#
_cell.length_a   1.000
_cell.length_b   1.000
_cell.length_c   1.000
_cell.angle_alpha   90.00
_cell.angle_beta   90.00
_cell.angle_gamma   90.00
#
_symmetry.space_group_name_H-M   'P 1'
#
loop_
_entity.id
_entity.type
_entity.pdbx_description
1 polymer ?
#
loop_
_entity_poly.entity_id
_entity_poly.type
_entity_poly.pdbx_seq_one_letter_code
_entity_poly.pdbx_strand_id
1 'polypeptide(L)'
;MRRFTLSTLRDYGVGRRTIEDKITEECSVLMKTITTYAGKPFEVTTVMTAAVSNIIVSILLGKRYDYEDPTFLRLLKLMNENIRLSATPSILLCDSFPMLGFLLGSHKILINNRKEVHDFIQATFIEHLKDLDENDQRSFIDSFLVRQREENKKMTNAEYFHNENLKALVLDLFGAGTETTANTLRWAILLMMKYPDIQRKVQEEIAKVIGDLQPRTEHRAKMPYTEAVIHEVQRFADIFPMNLPHATSMDIGMQIIPLLSSVLHDESQWEKPHEFYPEHFLDSEGKFLKKDAFLPFSA
;
A
#
# COMPACT_ATOMS: atom_id res chain seq x y z
N MET A 1 9.83 -5.61 -16.23
CA MET A 1 9.29 -4.49 -15.41
C MET A 1 9.63 -4.59 -13.93
N ARG A 2 9.29 -5.67 -13.20
CA ARG A 2 9.57 -5.81 -11.75
C ARG A 2 10.99 -5.41 -11.31
N ARG A 3 12.04 -5.86 -12.00
CA ARG A 3 13.43 -5.51 -11.67
C ARG A 3 13.70 -4.01 -11.74
N PHE A 4 13.20 -3.33 -12.78
CA PHE A 4 13.29 -1.88 -12.91
C PHE A 4 12.57 -1.22 -11.74
N THR A 5 11.31 -1.59 -11.52
CA THR A 5 10.47 -1.01 -10.47
C THR A 5 11.11 -1.10 -9.08
N LEU A 6 11.60 -2.27 -8.69
CA LEU A 6 12.24 -2.47 -7.38
C LEU A 6 13.54 -1.69 -7.24
N SER A 7 14.35 -1.60 -8.31
CA SER A 7 15.57 -0.79 -8.28
C SER A 7 15.23 0.69 -8.08
N THR A 8 14.31 1.22 -8.89
CA THR A 8 13.90 2.62 -8.87
C THR A 8 13.25 2.99 -7.53
N LEU A 9 12.36 2.15 -6.98
CA LEU A 9 11.78 2.37 -5.64
C LEU A 9 12.87 2.48 -4.56
N ARG A 10 13.90 1.63 -4.62
CA ARG A 10 15.04 1.69 -3.69
C ARG A 10 15.88 2.95 -3.87
N ASP A 11 16.04 3.41 -5.11
CA ASP A 11 16.76 4.66 -5.42
C ASP A 11 16.02 5.88 -4.86
N TYR A 12 14.68 5.87 -4.88
CA TYR A 12 13.81 6.86 -4.23
C TYR A 12 13.54 6.60 -2.75
N GLY A 13 14.31 5.72 -2.13
CA GLY A 13 14.40 5.62 -0.68
C GLY A 13 13.63 4.48 -0.04
N VAL A 14 12.89 3.66 -0.80
CA VAL A 14 12.24 2.48 -0.21
C VAL A 14 13.31 1.57 0.39
N GLY A 15 13.26 1.37 1.71
CA GLY A 15 14.29 0.64 2.46
C GLY A 15 15.54 1.46 2.82
N ARG A 16 15.52 2.79 2.68
CA ARG A 16 16.57 3.73 3.09
C ARG A 16 16.00 4.86 3.94
N ARG A 17 16.86 5.65 4.60
CA ARG A 17 16.45 6.81 5.42
C ARG A 17 15.72 7.91 4.63
N THR A 18 15.91 8.00 3.32
CA THR A 18 15.29 9.07 2.52
C THR A 18 13.76 8.95 2.40
N ILE A 19 13.18 7.74 2.43
CA ILE A 19 11.71 7.62 2.49
C ILE A 19 11.16 7.92 3.88
N GLU A 20 11.96 7.70 4.92
CA GLU A 20 11.58 7.95 6.30
C GLU A 20 11.28 9.44 6.54
N ASP A 21 12.03 10.34 5.91
CA ASP A 21 11.77 11.78 5.98
C ASP A 21 10.43 12.14 5.33
N LYS A 22 10.10 11.55 4.17
CA LYS A 22 8.78 11.73 3.52
C LYS A 22 7.64 11.20 4.39
N ILE A 23 7.82 10.05 5.03
CA ILE A 23 6.83 9.48 5.97
C ILE A 23 6.67 10.40 7.18
N THR A 24 7.77 10.92 7.71
CA THR A 24 7.80 11.80 8.89
C THR A 24 7.13 13.15 8.62
N GLU A 25 7.41 13.74 7.46
CA GLU A 25 6.72 14.93 6.96
C GLU A 25 5.22 14.68 6.87
N GLU A 26 4.81 13.57 6.25
CA GLU A 26 3.41 13.23 6.07
C GLU A 26 2.69 12.95 7.40
N CYS A 27 3.35 12.28 8.35
CA CYS A 27 2.85 12.10 9.71
C CYS A 27 2.62 13.45 10.40
N SER A 28 3.49 14.44 10.17
CA SER A 28 3.35 15.77 10.76
C SER A 28 2.13 16.51 10.21
N VAL A 29 1.88 16.39 8.89
CA VAL A 29 0.67 16.93 8.25
C VAL A 29 -0.58 16.21 8.75
N LEU A 30 -0.57 14.88 8.80
CA LEU A 30 -1.66 14.07 9.31
C LEU A 30 -2.03 14.46 10.74
N MET A 31 -1.04 14.60 11.64
CA MET A 31 -1.27 15.02 13.02
C MET A 31 -1.88 16.41 13.07
N LYS A 32 -1.36 17.36 12.29
CA LYS A 32 -1.94 18.71 12.18
C LYS A 32 -3.41 18.63 11.76
N THR A 33 -3.74 17.86 10.73
CA THR A 33 -5.12 17.66 10.27
C THR A 33 -5.99 17.07 11.37
N ILE A 34 -5.57 16.00 12.04
CA ILE A 34 -6.32 15.37 13.14
C ILE A 34 -6.60 16.38 14.26
N THR A 35 -5.63 17.23 14.62
CA THR A 35 -5.81 18.22 15.69
C THR A 35 -6.85 19.30 15.35
N THR A 36 -7.10 19.58 14.07
CA THR A 36 -8.12 20.56 13.65
C THR A 36 -9.54 20.17 14.04
N TYR A 37 -9.80 18.86 14.21
CA TYR A 37 -11.10 18.37 14.66
C TYR A 37 -11.38 18.66 16.15
N ALA A 38 -10.36 19.06 16.92
CA ALA A 38 -10.49 19.51 18.32
C ALA A 38 -11.30 18.54 19.21
N GLY A 39 -11.02 17.24 19.08
CA GLY A 39 -11.71 16.17 19.84
C GLY A 39 -13.10 15.80 19.32
N LYS A 40 -13.60 16.43 18.26
CA LYS A 40 -14.87 16.04 17.62
C LYS A 40 -14.68 14.77 16.77
N PRO A 41 -15.73 13.93 16.65
CA PRO A 41 -15.72 12.81 15.71
C PRO A 41 -15.43 13.29 14.28
N PHE A 42 -14.66 12.51 13.53
CA PHE A 42 -14.35 12.79 12.13
C PHE A 42 -14.26 11.50 11.31
N GLU A 43 -14.33 11.65 9.99
CA GLU A 43 -14.24 10.54 9.04
C GLU A 43 -12.76 10.17 8.82
N VAL A 44 -12.33 9.03 9.38
CA VAL A 44 -10.93 8.59 9.39
C VAL A 44 -10.47 8.06 8.03
N THR A 45 -11.37 7.50 7.23
CA THR A 45 -11.02 6.84 5.95
C THR A 45 -10.35 7.81 5.00
N THR A 46 -10.99 8.94 4.73
CA THR A 46 -10.51 9.89 3.73
C THR A 46 -9.18 10.48 4.15
N VAL A 47 -9.08 10.91 5.42
CA VAL A 47 -7.86 11.50 5.99
C VAL A 47 -6.70 10.49 5.96
N MET A 48 -6.92 9.25 6.39
CA MET A 48 -5.85 8.26 6.38
C MET A 48 -5.44 7.84 4.98
N THR A 49 -6.42 7.64 4.09
CA THR A 49 -6.14 7.23 2.71
C THR A 49 -5.37 8.32 1.98
N ALA A 50 -5.70 9.59 2.19
CA ALA A 50 -4.97 10.73 1.64
C ALA A 50 -3.52 10.79 2.16
N ALA A 51 -3.32 10.64 3.47
CA ALA A 51 -1.99 10.64 4.08
C ALA A 51 -1.09 9.53 3.52
N VAL A 52 -1.57 8.29 3.52
CA VAL A 52 -0.83 7.14 2.97
C VAL A 52 -0.55 7.34 1.48
N SER A 53 -1.54 7.81 0.72
CA SER A 53 -1.40 8.04 -0.71
C SER A 53 -0.35 9.09 -1.05
N ASN A 54 -0.22 10.14 -0.23
CA ASN A 54 0.80 11.15 -0.45
C ASN A 54 2.23 10.60 -0.37
N ILE A 55 2.47 9.57 0.46
CA ILE A 55 3.79 8.92 0.52
C ILE A 55 4.13 8.33 -0.85
N ILE A 56 3.25 7.50 -1.42
CA ILE A 56 3.50 6.86 -2.73
C ILE A 56 3.48 7.88 -3.87
N VAL A 57 2.59 8.88 -3.82
CA VAL A 57 2.57 9.96 -4.82
C VAL A 57 3.86 10.76 -4.81
N SER A 58 4.44 11.01 -3.64
CA SER A 58 5.72 11.71 -3.54
C SER A 58 6.89 10.91 -4.13
N ILE A 59 6.79 9.58 -4.23
CA ILE A 59 7.76 8.73 -4.91
C ILE A 59 7.49 8.74 -6.42
N LEU A 60 6.22 8.65 -6.81
CA LEU A 60 5.81 8.57 -8.21
C LEU A 60 6.04 9.88 -8.96
N LEU A 61 5.79 11.03 -8.31
CA LEU A 61 5.78 12.36 -8.90
C LEU A 61 6.72 13.38 -8.27
N GLY A 62 7.33 13.07 -7.12
CA GLY A 62 8.15 14.04 -6.41
C GLY A 62 7.37 15.19 -5.74
N LYS A 63 6.03 15.11 -5.67
CA LYS A 63 5.15 16.13 -5.03
C LYS A 63 4.14 15.52 -4.07
N ARG A 64 3.48 16.36 -3.25
CA ARG A 64 2.33 15.99 -2.42
C ARG A 64 1.08 16.77 -2.83
N TYR A 65 -0.09 16.26 -2.47
CA TYR A 65 -1.37 16.94 -2.60
C TYR A 65 -1.89 17.38 -1.23
N ASP A 66 -2.65 18.46 -1.22
CA ASP A 66 -3.49 18.77 -0.06
C ASP A 66 -4.60 17.72 0.08
N TYR A 67 -4.98 17.40 1.32
CA TYR A 67 -5.99 16.35 1.56
C TYR A 67 -7.38 16.73 1.03
N GLU A 68 -7.65 18.02 0.86
CA GLU A 68 -8.90 18.54 0.34
C GLU A 68 -8.84 18.79 -1.18
N ASP A 69 -7.70 18.52 -1.83
CA ASP A 69 -7.57 18.70 -3.27
C ASP A 69 -8.62 17.83 -4.01
N PRO A 70 -9.56 18.45 -4.77
CA PRO A 70 -10.67 17.72 -5.39
C PRO A 70 -10.21 16.65 -6.38
N THR A 71 -9.08 16.90 -7.03
CA THR A 71 -8.50 16.03 -8.04
C THR A 71 -7.93 14.78 -7.38
N PHE A 72 -7.19 14.97 -6.29
CA PHE A 72 -6.65 13.89 -5.49
C PHE A 72 -7.77 13.05 -4.86
N LEU A 73 -8.77 13.69 -4.25
CA LEU A 73 -9.92 13.01 -3.67
C LEU A 73 -10.70 12.18 -4.72
N ARG A 74 -10.84 12.69 -5.95
CA ARG A 74 -11.45 11.94 -7.05
C ARG A 74 -10.63 10.70 -7.38
N LEU A 75 -9.31 10.81 -7.47
CA LEU A 75 -8.43 9.67 -7.72
C LEU A 75 -8.54 8.60 -6.62
N LEU A 76 -8.53 9.01 -5.35
CA LEU A 76 -8.69 8.09 -4.22
C LEU A 76 -10.03 7.36 -4.28
N LYS A 77 -11.11 8.08 -4.59
CA LYS A 77 -12.44 7.49 -4.74
C LYS A 77 -12.48 6.45 -5.87
N LEU A 78 -11.87 6.75 -7.02
CA LEU A 78 -11.80 5.82 -8.15
C LEU A 78 -11.02 4.55 -7.79
N MET A 79 -9.90 4.67 -7.08
CA MET A 79 -9.12 3.51 -6.61
C MET A 79 -9.92 2.65 -5.64
N ASN A 80 -10.52 3.27 -4.64
CA ASN A 80 -11.31 2.56 -3.65
C ASN A 80 -12.48 1.81 -4.29
N GLU A 81 -13.16 2.44 -5.25
CA GLU A 81 -14.24 1.82 -5.99
C GLU A 81 -13.75 0.65 -6.85
N ASN A 82 -12.60 0.77 -7.53
CA ASN A 82 -12.04 -0.32 -8.33
C ASN A 82 -11.70 -1.54 -7.48
N ILE A 83 -11.07 -1.34 -6.31
CA ILE A 83 -10.70 -2.42 -5.40
C ILE A 83 -11.94 -3.06 -4.76
N ARG A 84 -12.95 -2.26 -4.42
CA ARG A 84 -14.22 -2.79 -3.91
C ARG A 84 -14.93 -3.61 -4.99
N LEU A 85 -14.96 -3.13 -6.23
CA LEU A 85 -15.59 -3.81 -7.35
C LEU A 85 -14.86 -5.10 -7.72
N SER A 86 -13.52 -5.13 -7.70
CA SER A 86 -12.76 -6.35 -8.00
C SER A 86 -13.03 -7.48 -7.00
N ALA A 87 -13.40 -7.15 -5.77
CA ALA A 87 -13.80 -8.13 -4.75
C ALA A 87 -15.29 -8.55 -4.83
N THR A 88 -16.09 -8.02 -5.77
CA THR A 88 -17.52 -8.38 -5.86
C THR A 88 -17.72 -9.75 -6.52
N PRO A 89 -18.73 -10.52 -6.11
CA PRO A 89 -19.04 -11.81 -6.74
C PRO A 89 -19.28 -11.70 -8.25
N SER A 90 -19.85 -10.58 -8.73
CA SER A 90 -20.07 -10.39 -10.16
C SER A 90 -18.75 -10.29 -10.94
N ILE A 91 -17.76 -9.55 -10.45
CA ILE A 91 -16.45 -9.46 -11.11
C ILE A 91 -15.70 -10.80 -11.00
N LEU A 92 -15.71 -11.46 -9.85
CA LEU A 92 -15.08 -12.77 -9.69
C LEU A 92 -15.67 -13.83 -10.65
N LEU A 93 -16.98 -13.80 -10.88
CA LEU A 93 -17.65 -14.66 -11.86
C LEU A 93 -17.27 -14.28 -13.30
N CYS A 94 -17.16 -12.99 -13.63
CA CYS A 94 -16.67 -12.55 -14.93
C CYS A 94 -15.23 -13.01 -15.18
N ASP A 95 -14.36 -12.91 -14.18
CA ASP A 95 -12.94 -13.30 -14.31
C ASP A 95 -12.81 -14.83 -14.46
N SER A 96 -13.62 -15.59 -13.72
CA SER A 96 -13.63 -17.06 -13.79
C SER A 96 -14.30 -17.58 -15.07
N PHE A 97 -15.31 -16.86 -15.57
CA PHE A 97 -16.08 -17.23 -16.76
C PHE A 97 -16.25 -16.01 -17.68
N PRO A 98 -15.21 -15.63 -18.46
CA PRO A 98 -15.23 -14.44 -19.31
C PRO A 98 -16.42 -14.38 -20.28
N MET A 99 -16.91 -15.55 -20.71
CA MET A 99 -18.08 -15.68 -21.59
C MET A 99 -19.38 -15.14 -20.96
N LEU A 100 -19.48 -15.06 -19.63
CA LEU A 100 -20.63 -14.51 -18.92
C LEU A 100 -20.50 -13.00 -18.64
N GLY A 101 -19.36 -12.39 -19.01
CA GLY A 101 -19.05 -11.00 -18.71
C GLY A 101 -20.01 -9.97 -19.32
N PHE A 102 -20.69 -10.32 -20.42
CA PHE A 102 -21.66 -9.42 -21.05
C PHE A 102 -22.98 -9.28 -20.26
N LEU A 103 -23.28 -10.21 -19.36
CA LEU A 103 -24.52 -10.24 -18.57
C LEU A 103 -24.44 -9.34 -17.33
N LEU A 104 -23.23 -9.09 -16.82
CA LEU A 104 -22.99 -8.42 -15.54
C LEU A 104 -22.41 -7.03 -15.79
N GLY A 105 -23.27 -6.00 -15.70
CA GLY A 105 -22.91 -4.60 -15.99
C GLY A 105 -21.78 -4.01 -15.15
N SER A 106 -21.34 -4.68 -14.08
CA SER A 106 -20.22 -4.29 -13.22
C SER A 106 -18.91 -4.07 -13.99
N HIS A 107 -18.66 -4.83 -15.06
CA HIS A 107 -17.46 -4.69 -15.88
C HIS A 107 -17.39 -3.33 -16.60
N LYS A 108 -18.55 -2.74 -16.97
CA LYS A 108 -18.59 -1.41 -17.60
C LYS A 108 -18.15 -0.30 -16.65
N ILE A 109 -18.49 -0.42 -15.36
CA ILE A 109 -18.06 0.54 -14.33
C ILE A 109 -16.54 0.46 -14.17
N LEU A 110 -15.99 -0.75 -14.08
CA LEU A 110 -14.54 -0.96 -13.96
C LEU A 110 -13.77 -0.42 -15.18
N ILE A 111 -14.27 -0.64 -16.41
CA ILE A 111 -13.68 -0.06 -17.62
C ILE A 111 -13.70 1.47 -17.57
N ASN A 112 -14.83 2.07 -17.21
CA ASN A 112 -14.97 3.52 -17.16
C ASN A 112 -14.05 4.14 -16.11
N ASN A 113 -13.98 3.55 -14.91
CA ASN A 113 -13.08 4.00 -13.86
C ASN A 113 -11.62 3.84 -14.27
N ARG A 114 -11.25 2.72 -14.89
CA ARG A 114 -9.89 2.52 -15.41
C ARG A 114 -9.55 3.57 -16.46
N LYS A 115 -10.48 3.88 -17.35
CA LYS A 115 -10.30 4.94 -18.36
C LYS A 115 -10.06 6.29 -17.69
N GLU A 116 -10.90 6.69 -16.74
CA GLU A 116 -10.75 7.97 -16.04
C GLU A 116 -9.42 8.08 -15.29
N VAL A 117 -8.98 6.99 -14.66
CA VAL A 117 -7.68 6.94 -13.99
C VAL A 117 -6.53 7.00 -14.99
N HIS A 118 -6.64 6.32 -16.12
CA HIS A 118 -5.64 6.40 -17.18
C HIS A 118 -5.54 7.82 -17.75
N ASP A 119 -6.67 8.48 -18.00
CA ASP A 119 -6.72 9.87 -18.45
C ASP A 119 -6.09 10.80 -17.40
N PHE A 120 -6.34 10.53 -16.12
CA PHE A 120 -5.70 11.24 -15.01
C PHE A 120 -4.18 11.05 -14.98
N ILE A 121 -3.71 9.81 -15.11
CA ILE A 121 -2.28 9.48 -15.15
C ILE A 121 -1.64 10.19 -16.35
N GLN A 122 -2.28 10.14 -17.51
CA GLN A 122 -1.78 10.80 -18.70
C GLN A 122 -1.63 12.32 -18.46
N ALA A 123 -2.71 13.02 -18.11
CA ALA A 123 -2.71 14.47 -17.95
C ALA A 123 -1.82 14.95 -16.79
N THR A 124 -1.85 14.25 -15.65
CA THR A 124 -1.21 14.73 -14.43
C THR A 124 0.22 14.24 -14.27
N PHE A 125 0.49 13.00 -14.67
CA PHE A 125 1.77 12.36 -14.43
C PHE A 125 2.68 12.40 -15.66
N ILE A 126 2.13 12.23 -16.87
CA ILE A 126 2.96 12.15 -18.08
C ILE A 126 3.10 13.53 -18.75
N GLU A 127 2.03 14.32 -18.83
CA GLU A 127 2.09 15.61 -19.53
C GLU A 127 2.89 16.68 -18.78
N HIS A 128 2.79 16.73 -17.45
CA HIS A 128 3.60 17.64 -16.63
C HIS A 128 5.10 17.29 -16.63
N LEU A 129 5.48 16.11 -17.12
CA LEU A 129 6.88 15.65 -17.21
C LEU A 129 7.44 15.75 -18.64
N LYS A 130 6.74 16.44 -19.55
CA LYS A 130 7.29 16.74 -20.90
C LYS A 130 8.57 17.59 -20.83
N ASP A 131 8.75 18.36 -19.76
CA ASP A 131 9.96 19.14 -19.45
C ASP A 131 11.01 18.36 -18.63
N LEU A 132 11.11 17.05 -18.87
CA LEU A 132 12.06 16.15 -18.20
C LEU A 132 13.51 16.59 -18.40
N ASP A 133 14.21 16.87 -17.30
CA ASP A 133 15.67 16.96 -17.26
C ASP A 133 16.27 15.57 -17.03
N GLU A 134 17.04 15.08 -18.01
CA GLU A 134 17.68 13.76 -17.94
C GLU A 134 18.74 13.69 -16.82
N ASN A 135 19.27 14.84 -16.39
CA ASN A 135 20.29 14.94 -15.35
C ASN A 135 19.71 15.12 -13.93
N ASP A 136 18.40 15.40 -13.82
CA ASP A 136 17.71 15.62 -12.54
C ASP A 136 16.41 14.80 -12.46
N GLN A 137 16.56 13.48 -12.27
CA GLN A 137 15.44 12.54 -12.12
C GLN A 137 14.92 12.58 -10.67
N ARG A 138 13.77 13.21 -10.45
CA ARG A 138 13.23 13.47 -9.10
C ARG A 138 12.09 12.53 -8.71
N SER A 139 11.67 11.67 -9.62
CA SER A 139 10.54 10.77 -9.41
C SER A 139 10.66 9.46 -10.17
N PHE A 140 9.88 8.45 -9.75
CA PHE A 140 9.80 7.17 -10.44
C PHE A 140 9.51 7.32 -11.94
N ILE A 141 8.63 8.26 -12.28
CA ILE A 141 8.23 8.49 -13.67
C ILE A 141 9.35 9.12 -14.48
N ASP A 142 10.11 10.06 -13.89
CA ASP A 142 11.30 10.61 -14.54
C ASP A 142 12.26 9.49 -14.93
N SER A 143 12.58 8.60 -14.00
CA SER A 143 13.45 7.45 -14.28
C SER A 143 12.87 6.52 -15.35
N PHE A 144 11.55 6.31 -15.38
CA PHE A 144 10.94 5.49 -16.44
C PHE A 144 11.05 6.18 -17.80
N LEU A 145 10.78 7.48 -17.88
CA LEU A 145 10.83 8.24 -19.13
C LEU A 145 12.26 8.37 -19.66
N VAL A 146 13.26 8.60 -18.80
CA VAL A 146 14.68 8.56 -19.20
C VAL A 146 15.02 7.17 -19.76
N ARG A 147 14.67 6.10 -19.05
CA ARG A 147 14.93 4.72 -19.48
C ARG A 147 14.24 4.38 -20.80
N GLN A 148 13.01 4.86 -21.00
CA GLN A 148 12.27 4.75 -22.26
C GLN A 148 13.02 5.45 -23.40
N ARG A 149 13.52 6.67 -23.21
CA ARG A 149 14.31 7.38 -24.23
C ARG A 149 15.59 6.63 -24.59
N GLU A 150 16.29 6.08 -23.60
CA GLU A 150 17.50 5.28 -23.82
C GLU A 150 17.25 4.03 -24.66
N GLU A 151 16.19 3.27 -24.37
CA GLU A 151 15.84 2.06 -25.13
C GLU A 151 15.41 2.41 -26.56
N ASN A 152 14.62 3.47 -26.73
CA ASN A 152 14.24 3.95 -28.07
C ASN A 152 15.45 4.35 -28.93
N LYS A 153 16.50 4.95 -28.33
CA LYS A 153 17.75 5.28 -29.03
C LYS A 153 18.54 4.03 -29.46
N LYS A 154 18.46 2.94 -28.70
CA LYS A 154 19.23 1.71 -28.96
C LYS A 154 18.64 0.84 -30.08
N MET A 155 17.46 1.18 -30.60
CA MET A 155 16.68 0.36 -31.55
C MET A 155 16.48 -1.10 -31.08
N THR A 156 16.70 -1.36 -29.79
CA THR A 156 16.22 -2.57 -29.13
C THR A 156 14.70 -2.44 -29.09
N ASN A 157 13.98 -3.50 -29.47
CA ASN A 157 12.52 -3.51 -29.43
C ASN A 157 12.09 -2.96 -28.06
N ALA A 158 11.37 -1.84 -28.04
CA ALA A 158 10.94 -1.14 -26.83
C ALA A 158 9.81 -1.90 -26.11
N GLU A 159 9.98 -3.21 -25.97
CA GLU A 159 8.96 -4.18 -25.57
C GLU A 159 8.35 -3.84 -24.20
N TYR A 160 9.16 -3.28 -23.29
CA TYR A 160 8.71 -2.99 -21.93
C TYR A 160 8.56 -1.50 -21.60
N PHE A 161 9.30 -0.61 -22.26
CA PHE A 161 9.37 0.80 -21.88
C PHE A 161 8.51 1.69 -22.78
N HIS A 162 7.19 1.48 -22.75
CA HIS A 162 6.20 2.27 -23.49
C HIS A 162 5.14 2.86 -22.55
N ASN A 163 4.37 3.84 -23.03
CA ASN A 163 3.44 4.61 -22.21
C ASN A 163 2.35 3.76 -21.55
N GLU A 164 1.87 2.70 -22.22
CA GLU A 164 0.89 1.78 -21.60
C GLU A 164 1.46 1.07 -20.36
N ASN A 165 2.72 0.62 -20.41
CA ASN A 165 3.36 0.01 -19.23
C ASN A 165 3.64 1.03 -18.14
N LEU A 166 3.97 2.28 -18.50
CA LEU A 166 4.09 3.35 -17.51
C LEU A 166 2.75 3.59 -16.78
N LYS A 167 1.65 3.72 -17.53
CA LYS A 167 0.32 3.91 -16.95
C LYS A 167 -0.08 2.74 -16.04
N ALA A 168 0.15 1.51 -16.48
CA ALA A 168 -0.09 0.32 -15.68
C ALA A 168 0.76 0.30 -14.40
N LEU A 169 2.05 0.60 -14.49
CA LEU A 169 2.94 0.64 -13.31
C LEU A 169 2.54 1.73 -12.31
N VAL A 170 2.17 2.92 -12.77
CA VAL A 170 1.71 4.00 -11.90
C VAL A 170 0.41 3.60 -11.19
N LEU A 171 -0.53 3.02 -11.93
CA LEU A 171 -1.78 2.50 -11.37
C LEU A 171 -1.51 1.41 -10.32
N ASP A 172 -0.68 0.42 -10.63
CA ASP A 172 -0.34 -0.68 -9.74
C ASP A 172 0.31 -0.17 -8.44
N LEU A 173 1.32 0.70 -8.57
CA LEU A 173 2.05 1.24 -7.41
C LEU A 173 1.15 2.12 -6.55
N PHE A 174 0.35 2.99 -7.16
CA PHE A 174 -0.57 3.87 -6.45
C PHE A 174 -1.65 3.06 -5.72
N GLY A 175 -2.34 2.15 -6.42
CA GLY A 175 -3.39 1.32 -5.83
C GLY A 175 -2.86 0.43 -4.70
N ALA A 176 -1.77 -0.30 -4.95
CA ALA A 176 -1.18 -1.21 -3.97
C ALA A 176 -0.58 -0.46 -2.75
N GLY A 177 0.08 0.68 -2.99
CA GLY A 177 0.70 1.48 -1.93
C GLY A 177 -0.28 2.24 -1.04
N THR A 178 -1.48 2.54 -1.54
CA THR A 178 -2.50 3.29 -0.82
C THR A 178 -3.40 2.40 0.03
N GLU A 179 -4.18 1.52 -0.60
CA GLU A 179 -5.37 0.95 0.04
C GLU A 179 -5.03 -0.09 1.11
N THR A 180 -4.01 -0.91 0.85
CA THR A 180 -3.57 -1.96 1.80
C THR A 180 -3.06 -1.36 3.10
N THR A 181 -2.18 -0.36 3.01
CA THR A 181 -1.61 0.34 4.16
C THR A 181 -2.66 1.16 4.90
N ALA A 182 -3.51 1.92 4.18
CA ALA A 182 -4.58 2.71 4.80
C ALA A 182 -5.61 1.82 5.53
N ASN A 183 -5.96 0.66 4.97
CA ASN A 183 -6.81 -0.33 5.65
C ASN A 183 -6.13 -0.89 6.90
N THR A 184 -4.85 -1.24 6.83
CA THR A 184 -4.10 -1.75 8.00
C THR A 184 -4.09 -0.71 9.14
N LEU A 185 -3.85 0.55 8.83
CA LEU A 185 -3.84 1.63 9.83
C LEU A 185 -5.23 1.90 10.42
N ARG A 186 -6.29 1.82 9.61
CA ARG A 186 -7.68 1.88 10.11
C ARG A 186 -7.99 0.74 11.07
N TRP A 187 -7.56 -0.48 10.75
CA TRP A 187 -7.66 -1.62 11.66
C TRP A 187 -6.86 -1.39 12.94
N ALA A 188 -5.64 -0.83 12.85
CA ALA A 188 -4.86 -0.48 14.04
C ALA A 188 -5.63 0.48 14.95
N ILE A 189 -6.21 1.56 14.41
CA ILE A 189 -7.02 2.52 15.19
C ILE A 189 -8.21 1.81 15.84
N LEU A 190 -8.97 1.02 15.08
CA LEU A 190 -10.12 0.27 15.57
C LEU A 190 -9.73 -0.70 16.70
N LEU A 191 -8.62 -1.42 16.54
CA LEU A 191 -8.13 -2.38 17.52
C LEU A 191 -7.62 -1.68 18.79
N MET A 192 -6.95 -0.53 18.66
CA MET A 192 -6.55 0.27 19.82
C MET A 192 -7.77 0.80 20.60
N MET A 193 -8.86 1.18 19.91
CA MET A 193 -10.11 1.57 20.55
C MET A 193 -10.80 0.39 21.26
N LYS A 194 -10.75 -0.81 20.66
CA LYS A 194 -11.36 -2.03 21.22
C LYS A 194 -10.58 -2.58 22.41
N TYR A 195 -9.25 -2.44 22.41
CA TYR A 195 -8.35 -2.98 23.43
C TYR A 195 -7.54 -1.85 24.11
N PRO A 196 -8.17 -1.06 24.99
CA PRO A 196 -7.53 0.11 25.61
C PRO A 196 -6.29 -0.26 26.45
N ASP A 197 -6.23 -1.48 26.99
CA ASP A 197 -5.07 -1.97 27.73
C ASP A 197 -3.84 -2.17 26.84
N ILE A 198 -4.06 -2.64 25.60
CA ILE A 198 -3.00 -2.76 24.60
C ILE A 198 -2.55 -1.37 24.16
N GLN A 199 -3.50 -0.46 23.90
CA GLN A 199 -3.19 0.94 23.56
C GLN A 199 -2.33 1.60 24.63
N ARG A 200 -2.68 1.42 25.92
CA ARG A 200 -1.94 1.96 27.05
C ARG A 200 -0.50 1.43 27.13
N LYS A 201 -0.29 0.13 26.96
CA LYS A 201 1.06 -0.45 26.91
C LYS A 201 1.91 0.11 25.76
N VAL A 202 1.31 0.31 24.59
CA VAL A 202 2.00 0.98 23.44
C VAL A 202 2.36 2.42 23.79
N GLN A 203 1.45 3.18 24.40
CA GLN A 203 1.71 4.56 24.83
C GLN A 203 2.82 4.65 25.89
N GLU A 204 2.84 3.73 26.86
CA GLU A 204 3.89 3.63 27.88
C GLU A 204 5.26 3.34 27.24
N GLU A 205 5.31 2.44 26.25
CA GLU A 205 6.55 2.14 25.52
C GLU A 205 7.03 3.33 24.67
N ILE A 206 6.12 4.01 23.95
CA ILE A 206 6.41 5.25 23.21
C ILE A 206 6.98 6.31 24.16
N ALA A 207 6.32 6.56 25.29
CA ALA A 207 6.75 7.58 26.25
C ALA A 207 8.15 7.27 26.82
N LYS A 208 8.43 5.99 27.08
CA LYS A 208 9.72 5.53 27.62
C LYS A 208 10.86 5.62 26.60
N VAL A 209 10.61 5.24 25.34
CA VAL A 209 11.68 5.07 24.34
C VAL A 209 11.88 6.33 23.48
N ILE A 210 10.77 6.99 23.11
CA ILE A 210 10.77 8.13 22.20
C ILE A 210 10.57 9.44 22.98
N GLY A 211 9.64 9.45 23.94
CA GLY A 211 9.25 10.68 24.65
C GLY A 211 8.68 11.71 23.68
N ASP A 212 9.21 12.94 23.73
CA ASP A 212 8.78 14.06 22.87
C ASP A 212 9.51 14.12 21.51
N LEU A 213 10.39 13.16 21.23
CA LEU A 213 11.12 13.12 19.95
C LEU A 213 10.20 12.68 18.80
N GLN A 214 10.57 13.08 17.58
CA GLN A 214 9.90 12.58 16.38
C GLN A 214 10.20 11.07 16.21
N PRO A 215 9.18 10.20 16.03
CA PRO A 215 9.40 8.78 15.78
C PRO A 215 10.25 8.52 14.52
N ARG A 216 11.22 7.62 14.64
CA ARG A 216 12.12 7.17 13.59
C ARG A 216 12.20 5.63 13.58
N THR A 217 12.54 5.06 12.43
CA THR A 217 12.66 3.62 12.17
C THR A 217 13.67 2.96 13.10
N GLU A 218 14.72 3.69 13.51
CA GLU A 218 15.70 3.18 14.47
C GLU A 218 15.12 2.94 15.89
N HIS A 219 13.99 3.56 16.23
CA HIS A 219 13.30 3.30 17.50
C HIS A 219 12.64 1.92 17.50
N ARG A 220 12.27 1.36 16.34
CA ARG A 220 11.60 0.05 16.22
C ARG A 220 12.32 -1.04 17.01
N ALA A 221 13.65 -1.12 16.90
CA ALA A 221 14.44 -2.14 17.58
C ALA A 221 14.40 -2.05 19.12
N LYS A 222 13.97 -0.91 19.67
CA LYS A 222 13.85 -0.63 21.10
C LYS A 222 12.40 -0.72 21.59
N MET A 223 11.45 -1.04 20.72
CA MET A 223 10.00 -1.03 21.00
C MET A 223 9.36 -2.38 20.65
N PRO A 224 9.79 -3.47 21.31
CA PRO A 224 9.33 -4.82 20.97
C PRO A 224 7.81 -4.98 21.10
N TYR A 225 7.15 -4.33 22.06
CA TYR A 225 5.71 -4.47 22.24
C TYR A 225 4.94 -3.77 21.11
N THR A 226 5.35 -2.57 20.72
CA THR A 226 4.77 -1.83 19.60
C THR A 226 4.97 -2.57 18.29
N GLU A 227 6.16 -3.15 18.07
CA GLU A 227 6.42 -3.97 16.87
C GLU A 227 5.56 -5.23 16.83
N ALA A 228 5.37 -5.89 17.99
CA ALA A 228 4.47 -7.04 18.12
C ALA A 228 3.01 -6.67 17.84
N VAL A 229 2.54 -5.52 18.34
CA VAL A 229 1.20 -4.99 18.05
C VAL A 229 1.03 -4.71 16.56
N ILE A 230 2.00 -4.08 15.88
CA ILE A 230 1.92 -3.82 14.44
C ILE A 230 1.82 -5.13 13.65
N HIS A 231 2.61 -6.13 14.00
CA HIS A 231 2.57 -7.46 13.37
C HIS A 231 1.23 -8.15 13.63
N GLU A 232 0.72 -8.10 14.85
CA GLU A 232 -0.58 -8.68 15.19
C GLU A 232 -1.74 -7.97 14.49
N VAL A 233 -1.65 -6.65 14.28
CA VAL A 233 -2.65 -5.93 13.46
C VAL A 233 -2.65 -6.49 12.04
N GLN A 234 -1.49 -6.69 11.43
CA GLN A 234 -1.40 -7.22 10.06
C GLN A 234 -1.90 -8.67 9.97
N ARG A 235 -1.56 -9.51 10.95
CA ARG A 235 -2.03 -10.91 11.02
C ARG A 235 -3.55 -10.97 11.20
N PHE A 236 -4.07 -10.26 12.19
CA PHE A 236 -5.49 -10.31 12.57
C PHE A 236 -6.40 -9.62 11.56
N ALA A 237 -5.96 -8.49 10.99
CA ALA A 237 -6.76 -7.76 9.99
C ALA A 237 -6.84 -8.49 8.66
N ASP A 238 -5.83 -9.35 8.35
CA ASP A 238 -5.78 -10.21 7.18
C ASP A 238 -6.30 -9.51 5.91
N ILE A 239 -5.68 -8.36 5.60
CA ILE A 239 -6.19 -7.41 4.60
C ILE A 239 -6.35 -8.03 3.21
N PHE A 240 -5.59 -9.08 2.91
CA PHE A 240 -5.54 -9.68 1.59
C PHE A 240 -5.58 -11.23 1.67
N PRO A 241 -6.70 -11.82 2.11
CA PRO A 241 -6.75 -13.19 2.59
C PRO A 241 -6.52 -14.24 1.49
N MET A 242 -6.92 -13.94 0.24
CA MET A 242 -6.86 -14.88 -0.90
C MET A 242 -5.63 -14.69 -1.80
N ASN A 243 -4.66 -13.87 -1.40
CA ASN A 243 -3.52 -13.51 -2.25
C ASN A 243 -3.92 -13.05 -3.67
N LEU A 244 -2.93 -12.81 -4.53
CA LEU A 244 -3.16 -12.69 -5.97
C LEU A 244 -3.12 -14.08 -6.60
N PRO A 245 -3.86 -14.34 -7.68
CA PRO A 245 -3.75 -15.61 -8.38
C PRO A 245 -2.34 -15.85 -8.95
N HIS A 246 -1.82 -17.06 -8.76
CA HIS A 246 -0.57 -17.54 -9.34
C HIS A 246 -0.84 -18.56 -10.45
N ALA A 247 0.11 -18.73 -11.36
CA ALA A 247 0.14 -19.81 -12.33
C ALA A 247 1.58 -20.33 -12.43
N THR A 248 1.75 -21.59 -12.83
CA THR A 248 3.08 -22.13 -13.09
C THR A 248 3.68 -21.48 -14.33
N SER A 249 5.00 -21.37 -14.37
CA SER A 249 5.72 -20.87 -15.55
C SER A 249 5.62 -21.82 -16.76
N MET A 250 5.19 -23.06 -16.54
CA MET A 250 4.90 -24.05 -17.56
C MET A 250 3.39 -24.13 -17.80
N ASP A 251 3.00 -24.39 -19.04
CA ASP A 251 1.60 -24.48 -19.43
C ASP A 251 0.97 -25.80 -18.96
N ILE A 252 0.49 -25.80 -17.72
CA ILE A 252 -0.31 -26.89 -17.14
C ILE A 252 -1.79 -26.50 -17.00
N GLY A 253 -2.18 -25.35 -17.56
CA GLY A 253 -3.57 -24.88 -17.58
C GLY A 253 -4.21 -24.62 -16.21
N MET A 254 -3.44 -24.57 -15.11
CA MET A 254 -4.00 -24.44 -13.75
C MET A 254 -3.54 -23.16 -13.06
N GLN A 255 -4.51 -22.35 -12.66
CA GLN A 255 -4.33 -21.19 -11.79
C GLN A 255 -4.51 -21.63 -10.34
N ILE A 256 -3.66 -21.13 -9.45
CA ILE A 256 -3.67 -21.43 -8.01
C ILE A 256 -3.89 -20.12 -7.28
N ILE A 257 -4.81 -20.10 -6.33
CA ILE A 257 -5.08 -18.95 -5.46
C ILE A 257 -4.62 -19.33 -4.05
N PRO A 258 -3.42 -18.88 -3.60
CA PRO A 258 -2.95 -19.16 -2.25
C PRO A 258 -3.84 -18.51 -1.21
N LEU A 259 -4.29 -19.26 -0.21
CA LEU A 259 -5.10 -18.72 0.89
C LEU A 259 -4.18 -18.27 2.03
N LEU A 260 -3.70 -17.02 2.02
CA LEU A 260 -2.86 -16.46 3.09
C LEU A 260 -3.53 -16.56 4.45
N SER A 261 -4.86 -16.37 4.47
CA SER A 261 -5.68 -16.49 5.68
C SER A 261 -5.47 -17.83 6.42
N SER A 262 -5.27 -18.92 5.67
CA SER A 262 -5.05 -20.25 6.25
C SER A 262 -3.77 -20.32 7.07
N VAL A 263 -2.73 -19.58 6.69
CA VAL A 263 -1.45 -19.52 7.41
C VAL A 263 -1.52 -18.53 8.57
N LEU A 264 -2.17 -17.38 8.36
CA LEU A 264 -2.30 -16.33 9.38
C LEU A 264 -3.24 -16.71 10.55
N HIS A 265 -4.07 -17.74 10.35
CA HIS A 265 -4.99 -18.30 11.35
C HIS A 265 -4.73 -19.78 11.66
N ASP A 266 -3.59 -20.33 11.25
CA ASP A 266 -3.23 -21.73 11.52
C ASP A 266 -3.12 -22.00 13.03
N GLU A 267 -4.01 -22.83 13.57
CA GLU A 267 -4.05 -23.21 15.00
C GLU A 267 -2.77 -23.91 15.49
N SER A 268 -1.96 -24.47 14.59
CA SER A 268 -0.65 -25.05 14.93
C SER A 268 0.45 -23.98 15.09
N GLN A 269 0.25 -22.78 14.54
CA GLN A 269 1.25 -21.70 14.52
C GLN A 269 0.90 -20.57 15.50
N TRP A 270 -0.39 -20.36 15.78
CA TRP A 270 -0.91 -19.29 16.61
C TRP A 270 -1.68 -19.86 17.81
N GLU A 271 -1.34 -19.44 19.02
CA GLU A 271 -1.99 -19.91 20.24
C GLU A 271 -3.47 -19.51 20.30
N LYS A 272 -3.77 -18.28 19.85
CA LYS A 272 -5.11 -17.69 19.85
C LYS A 272 -5.44 -17.11 18.48
N PRO A 273 -5.55 -17.93 17.42
CA PRO A 273 -5.59 -17.45 16.04
C PRO A 273 -6.73 -16.46 15.76
N HIS A 274 -7.85 -16.60 16.47
CA HIS A 274 -9.05 -15.77 16.29
C HIS A 274 -9.16 -14.61 17.29
N GLU A 275 -8.15 -14.40 18.13
CA GLU A 275 -8.07 -13.26 19.04
C GLU A 275 -6.98 -12.29 18.57
N PHE A 276 -7.14 -11.01 18.90
CA PHE A 276 -6.08 -10.02 18.74
C PHE A 276 -5.14 -10.11 19.94
N TYR A 277 -4.01 -10.78 19.77
CA TYR A 277 -3.12 -11.19 20.86
C TYR A 277 -1.66 -10.86 20.52
N PRO A 278 -1.16 -9.64 20.83
CA PRO A 278 0.18 -9.19 20.47
C PRO A 278 1.30 -10.12 20.96
N GLU A 279 1.07 -10.83 22.07
CA GLU A 279 1.98 -11.82 22.64
C GLU A 279 2.31 -12.96 21.66
N HIS A 280 1.56 -13.16 20.57
CA HIS A 280 1.97 -14.03 19.47
C HIS A 280 3.35 -13.71 18.87
N PHE A 281 3.78 -12.45 18.97
CA PHE A 281 5.04 -11.94 18.43
C PHE A 281 6.05 -11.57 19.52
N LEU A 282 5.87 -12.08 20.74
CA LEU A 282 6.79 -11.87 21.87
C LEU A 282 7.30 -13.22 22.38
N ASP A 283 8.58 -13.25 22.76
CA ASP A 283 9.15 -14.38 23.50
C ASP A 283 8.88 -14.26 25.02
N SER A 284 9.34 -15.26 25.79
CA SER A 284 9.18 -15.28 27.25
C SER A 284 9.90 -14.13 27.98
N GLU A 285 10.85 -13.46 27.32
CA GLU A 285 11.55 -12.29 27.86
C GLU A 285 10.89 -10.96 27.41
N GLY A 286 9.82 -11.02 26.62
CA GLY A 286 9.15 -9.85 26.06
C GLY A 286 9.90 -9.20 24.90
N LYS A 287 10.84 -9.91 24.26
CA LYS A 287 11.49 -9.45 23.02
C LYS A 287 10.63 -9.83 21.82
N PHE A 288 10.72 -9.01 20.78
CA PHE A 288 10.04 -9.27 19.52
C PHE A 288 10.57 -10.53 18.85
N LEU A 289 9.66 -11.43 18.46
CA LEU A 289 9.94 -12.67 17.75
C LEU A 289 9.05 -12.76 16.51
N LYS A 290 9.67 -12.67 15.32
CA LYS A 290 8.98 -12.90 14.05
C LYS A 290 8.76 -14.40 13.83
N LYS A 291 7.52 -14.79 13.50
CA LYS A 291 7.17 -16.17 13.11
C LYS A 291 7.24 -16.35 11.59
N ASP A 292 7.65 -17.53 11.14
CA ASP A 292 7.67 -17.88 9.70
C ASP A 292 6.26 -17.92 9.08
N ALA A 293 5.25 -18.28 9.89
CA ALA A 293 3.83 -18.23 9.50
C ALA A 293 3.30 -16.80 9.28
N PHE A 294 4.08 -15.76 9.57
CA PHE A 294 3.69 -14.38 9.32
C PHE A 294 3.94 -13.98 7.86
N LEU A 295 2.95 -14.27 7.00
CA LEU A 295 3.01 -14.05 5.56
C LEU A 295 1.92 -13.10 5.01
N PRO A 296 1.65 -11.92 5.61
CA PRO A 296 0.64 -11.00 5.09
C PRO A 296 1.01 -10.37 3.72
N PHE A 297 2.26 -10.54 3.28
CA PHE A 297 2.78 -10.02 2.01
C PHE A 297 3.10 -11.12 0.99
N SER A 298 2.55 -12.33 1.16
CA SER A 298 2.93 -13.54 0.42
C SER A 298 4.40 -13.95 0.65
N ALA A 299 4.78 -15.09 0.05
CA ALA A 299 6.15 -15.57 -0.12
C ALA A 299 6.48 -15.74 -1.61
#